data_AF-A0A7C1F6Q0-F1
#
_entry.id   AF-A0A7C1F6Q0-F1
#
_cell.length_a   1.000
_cell.length_b   1.000
_cell.length_c   1.000
_cell.angle_alpha   90.00
_cell.angle_beta   90.00
_cell.angle_gamma   90.00
#
_symmetry.space_group_name_H-M   'P 1'
#
loop_
_entity.id
_entity.type
_entity.pdbx_description
1 polymer ?
#
loop_
_entity_poly.entity_id
_entity_poly.type
_entity_poly.pdbx_seq_one_letter_code
_entity_poly.pdbx_strand_id
1 'polypeptide(L)'
;MPRHADGGTMRGALRWIMPEGGRAVASELLRKRIEEALVEGQLPCAEAFRIAREVRVSPAEVGRMADEMGVRISRCQLGLFGYGPKAEGKHRIVQPLAEVPPHLSEAMRERLVEGRLPCAVAWSLARRFGLTRLEVSGAAEALGIRISRCQLGCF
;
A
#
# COMPACT_ATOMS: atom_id res chain seq x y z
N MET A 1 -12.80 60.41 2.87
CA MET A 1 -12.01 59.87 1.73
C MET A 1 -11.24 58.63 2.21
N PRO A 2 -10.99 57.64 1.35
CA PRO A 2 -11.18 56.22 1.67
C PRO A 2 -10.01 55.49 2.35
N ARG A 3 -10.43 54.43 3.04
CA ARG A 3 -9.82 53.16 3.46
C ARG A 3 -8.55 52.65 2.74
N HIS A 4 -7.64 52.12 3.56
CA HIS A 4 -6.88 50.85 3.47
C HIS A 4 -6.40 50.30 2.11
N ALA A 5 -5.09 50.04 2.04
CA ALA A 5 -4.40 49.04 1.21
C ALA A 5 -3.06 48.75 1.94
N ASP A 6 -2.47 47.57 2.06
CA ASP A 6 -2.74 46.23 1.54
C ASP A 6 -2.07 45.20 2.46
N GLY A 7 -2.84 44.19 2.87
CA GLY A 7 -2.35 42.98 3.52
C GLY A 7 -2.73 41.77 2.68
N GLY A 8 -2.00 41.52 1.59
CA GLY A 8 -2.25 40.43 0.66
C GLY A 8 -1.43 39.18 1.00
N THR A 9 -1.96 38.27 1.81
CA THR A 9 -1.43 36.91 1.92
C THR A 9 -1.88 36.08 0.73
N MET A 10 -0.96 35.71 -0.18
CA MET A 10 -1.21 34.69 -1.19
C MET A 10 -1.19 33.29 -0.55
N ARG A 11 -2.37 32.65 -0.45
CA ARG A 11 -2.49 31.19 -0.37
C ARG A 11 -3.54 30.75 -1.39
N GLY A 12 -3.09 30.60 -2.63
CA GLY A 12 -3.86 29.99 -3.71
C GLY A 12 -3.98 28.49 -3.49
N ALA A 13 -5.12 28.06 -2.96
CA ALA A 13 -5.56 26.67 -3.02
C ALA A 13 -6.04 26.39 -4.46
N LEU A 14 -5.20 25.74 -5.27
CA LEU A 14 -5.62 25.16 -6.54
C LEU A 14 -6.44 23.90 -6.24
N ARG A 15 -7.72 24.12 -5.95
CA ARG A 15 -8.76 23.08 -5.91
C ARG A 15 -9.09 22.74 -7.36
N TRP A 16 -8.47 21.68 -7.88
CA TRP A 16 -8.81 21.13 -9.18
C TRP A 16 -10.25 20.62 -9.13
N ILE A 17 -11.18 21.40 -9.69
CA ILE A 17 -12.56 20.97 -9.95
C ILE A 17 -12.49 20.07 -11.18
N MET A 18 -12.39 18.76 -10.96
CA MET A 18 -12.62 17.80 -12.04
C MET A 18 -14.11 17.82 -12.43
N PRO A 19 -14.46 17.78 -13.72
CA PRO A 19 -15.84 17.66 -14.15
C PRO A 19 -16.45 16.36 -13.62
N GLU A 20 -17.72 16.40 -13.23
CA GLU A 20 -18.43 15.29 -12.56
C GLU A 20 -18.43 13.99 -13.39
N GLY A 21 -18.27 14.07 -14.71
CA GLY A 21 -18.11 12.92 -15.61
C GLY A 21 -16.72 12.26 -15.61
N GLY A 22 -15.66 12.98 -15.22
CA GLY A 22 -14.29 12.43 -15.20
C GLY A 22 -14.08 11.37 -14.13
N ARG A 23 -14.80 11.47 -13.01
CA ARG A 23 -14.72 10.50 -11.91
C ARG A 23 -15.36 9.17 -12.29
N ALA A 24 -16.51 9.18 -12.96
CA ALA A 24 -17.19 7.96 -13.41
C ALA A 24 -16.35 7.20 -14.46
N VAL A 25 -15.77 7.91 -15.43
CA VAL A 25 -14.88 7.30 -16.44
C VAL A 25 -13.62 6.72 -15.79
N ALA A 26 -13.03 7.39 -14.80
CA ALA A 26 -11.89 6.86 -14.06
C ALA A 26 -12.26 5.59 -13.26
N SER A 27 -13.44 5.54 -12.66
CA SER A 27 -13.94 4.36 -11.95
C SER A 27 -14.18 3.17 -12.87
N GLU A 28 -14.76 3.38 -14.05
CA GLU A 28 -14.98 2.32 -15.04
C GLU A 28 -13.65 1.78 -15.59
N LEU A 29 -12.71 2.68 -15.93
CA LEU A 29 -11.37 2.29 -16.33
C LEU A 29 -10.68 1.47 -15.24
N LEU A 30 -10.74 1.91 -13.98
CA LEU A 30 -10.14 1.19 -12.86
C LEU A 30 -10.71 -0.23 -12.71
N ARG A 31 -12.04 -0.37 -12.76
CA ARG A 31 -12.74 -1.66 -12.69
C ARG A 31 -12.25 -2.61 -13.78
N LYS A 32 -12.26 -2.14 -15.04
CA LYS A 32 -11.78 -2.92 -16.19
C LYS A 32 -10.32 -3.37 -16.02
N ARG A 33 -9.43 -2.47 -15.58
CA ARG A 33 -8.00 -2.82 -15.36
C ARG A 33 -7.81 -3.84 -14.24
N ILE A 34 -8.66 -3.84 -13.22
CA ILE A 34 -8.65 -4.87 -12.17
C ILE A 34 -9.09 -6.22 -12.74
N GLU A 35 -10.19 -6.27 -13.51
CA GLU A 35 -10.69 -7.50 -14.14
C GLU A 35 -9.65 -8.16 -15.05
N GLU A 36 -8.98 -7.37 -15.88
CA GLU A 36 -7.94 -7.85 -16.79
C GLU A 36 -6.67 -8.37 -16.08
N ALA A 37 -6.47 -7.97 -14.83
CA ALA A 37 -5.28 -8.34 -14.04
C ALA A 37 -5.52 -9.48 -13.06
N LEU A 38 -6.73 -10.06 -13.04
CA LEU A 38 -7.04 -11.17 -12.14
C LEU A 38 -6.27 -12.43 -12.55
N VAL A 39 -5.73 -13.09 -11.53
CA VAL A 39 -5.11 -14.41 -11.65
C VAL A 39 -5.89 -15.34 -10.73
N GLU A 40 -6.53 -16.34 -11.32
CA GLU A 40 -7.40 -17.28 -10.58
C GLU A 40 -8.48 -16.55 -9.75
N GLY A 41 -9.06 -15.50 -10.32
CA GLY A 41 -10.12 -14.70 -9.70
C GLY A 41 -9.66 -13.78 -8.55
N GLN A 42 -8.35 -13.64 -8.33
CA GLN A 42 -7.77 -12.78 -7.30
C GLN A 42 -6.84 -11.74 -7.92
N LEU A 43 -6.68 -10.60 -7.25
CA LEU A 43 -5.78 -9.53 -7.71
C LEU A 43 -4.43 -9.60 -6.99
N PRO A 44 -3.32 -9.97 -7.66
CA PRO A 44 -2.01 -9.94 -7.02
C PRO A 44 -1.63 -8.53 -6.55
N CYS A 45 -1.04 -8.42 -5.36
CA CYS A 45 -0.65 -7.13 -4.78
C CYS A 45 0.24 -6.32 -5.73
N ALA A 46 1.20 -6.96 -6.42
CA ALA A 46 2.04 -6.31 -7.41
C ALA A 46 1.25 -5.66 -8.55
N GLU A 47 0.23 -6.36 -9.06
CA GLU A 47 -0.65 -5.88 -10.14
C GLU A 47 -1.53 -4.73 -9.66
N ALA A 48 -2.08 -4.81 -8.44
CA ALA A 48 -2.85 -3.69 -7.86
C ALA A 48 -2.04 -2.38 -7.82
N PHE A 49 -0.76 -2.46 -7.43
CA PHE A 49 0.12 -1.29 -7.45
C PHE A 49 0.51 -0.85 -8.87
N ARG A 50 0.60 -1.77 -9.84
CA ARG A 50 0.82 -1.42 -11.25
C ARG A 50 -0.38 -0.63 -11.78
N ILE A 51 -1.59 -1.12 -11.55
CA ILE A 51 -2.84 -0.45 -11.93
C ILE A 51 -2.95 0.93 -11.28
N ALA A 52 -2.63 1.05 -9.99
CA ALA A 52 -2.65 2.35 -9.29
C ALA A 52 -1.81 3.41 -10.02
N ARG A 53 -0.61 3.03 -10.50
CA ARG A 53 0.27 3.93 -11.27
C ARG A 53 -0.27 4.24 -12.66
N GLU A 54 -0.80 3.25 -13.37
CA GLU A 54 -1.32 3.41 -14.72
C GLU A 54 -2.56 4.30 -14.78
N VAL A 55 -3.50 4.08 -13.86
CA VAL A 55 -4.76 4.83 -13.76
C VAL A 55 -4.58 6.13 -12.96
N ARG A 56 -3.40 6.34 -12.35
CA ARG A 56 -3.04 7.50 -11.53
C ARG A 56 -3.96 7.71 -10.32
N VAL A 57 -4.30 6.61 -9.65
CA VAL A 57 -5.06 6.59 -8.39
C VAL A 57 -4.18 6.10 -7.25
N SER A 58 -4.60 6.33 -6.01
CA SER A 58 -3.90 5.78 -4.85
C SER A 58 -4.05 4.25 -4.79
N PRO A 59 -3.07 3.51 -4.23
CA PRO A 59 -3.23 2.07 -3.98
C PRO A 59 -4.46 1.75 -3.13
N ALA A 60 -4.82 2.63 -2.20
CA ALA A 60 -6.01 2.48 -1.37
C ALA A 60 -7.32 2.55 -2.19
N GLU A 61 -7.36 3.34 -3.27
CA GLU A 61 -8.50 3.35 -4.19
C GLU A 61 -8.64 2.04 -4.97
N VAL A 62 -7.51 1.46 -5.42
CA VAL A 62 -7.51 0.13 -6.06
C VAL A 62 -8.03 -0.93 -5.10
N GLY A 63 -7.56 -0.90 -3.85
CA GLY A 63 -8.04 -1.80 -2.79
C GLY A 63 -9.54 -1.70 -2.55
N ARG A 64 -10.06 -0.48 -2.38
CA ARG A 64 -11.50 -0.25 -2.21
C ARG A 64 -12.32 -0.73 -3.40
N MET A 65 -11.87 -0.45 -4.63
CA MET A 65 -12.56 -0.92 -5.83
C MET A 65 -12.55 -2.46 -5.91
N ALA A 66 -11.43 -3.11 -5.59
CA ALA A 66 -11.35 -4.56 -5.55
C ALA A 66 -12.34 -5.15 -4.52
N ASP A 67 -12.42 -4.56 -3.32
CA ASP A 67 -13.39 -4.95 -2.29
C ASP A 67 -14.85 -4.76 -2.77
N GLU A 68 -15.16 -3.63 -3.41
CA GLU A 68 -16.47 -3.34 -4.02
C GLU A 68 -16.83 -4.35 -5.14
N MET A 69 -15.82 -4.86 -5.85
CA MET A 69 -15.97 -5.91 -6.87
C MET A 69 -16.05 -7.33 -6.28
N GLY A 70 -15.88 -7.48 -4.97
CA GLY A 70 -15.77 -8.81 -4.32
C GLY A 70 -14.48 -9.56 -4.68
N VAL A 71 -13.47 -8.85 -5.21
CA VAL A 71 -12.17 -9.41 -5.60
C VAL A 71 -11.21 -9.37 -4.41
N ARG A 72 -10.64 -10.52 -4.06
CA ARG A 72 -9.62 -10.60 -3.00
C ARG A 72 -8.23 -10.26 -3.53
N ILE A 73 -7.48 -9.49 -2.73
CA ILE A 73 -6.05 -9.30 -2.98
C ILE A 73 -5.29 -10.60 -2.67
N SER A 74 -4.31 -10.95 -3.49
CA SER A 74 -3.44 -12.12 -3.32
C SER A 74 -1.94 -11.75 -3.45
N ARG A 75 -1.06 -12.75 -3.22
CA ARG A 75 0.41 -12.63 -3.36
C ARG A 75 0.98 -11.33 -2.79
N CYS A 76 0.70 -11.08 -1.51
CA CYS A 76 1.17 -9.90 -0.81
C CYS A 76 2.69 -9.75 -0.95
N GLN A 77 3.19 -8.60 -1.42
CA GLN A 77 4.63 -8.43 -1.70
C GLN A 77 5.52 -8.42 -0.44
N LEU A 78 4.93 -8.42 0.76
CA LEU A 78 5.61 -8.65 2.05
C LEU A 78 5.52 -10.12 2.51
N GLY A 79 4.94 -11.03 1.73
CA GLY A 79 4.83 -12.46 2.06
C GLY A 79 3.75 -12.81 3.10
N LEU A 80 2.90 -11.87 3.49
CA LEU A 80 2.01 -12.01 4.64
C LEU A 80 0.75 -12.85 4.38
N PHE A 81 0.25 -12.88 3.15
CA PHE A 81 -0.95 -13.62 2.77
C PHE A 81 -1.02 -13.83 1.24
N GLY A 82 -1.97 -14.68 0.80
CA GLY A 82 -2.37 -14.80 -0.60
C GLY A 82 -1.51 -15.74 -1.45
N TYR A 83 -0.80 -16.68 -0.83
CA TYR A 83 0.07 -17.65 -1.51
C TYR A 83 -0.49 -19.07 -1.54
N GLY A 84 -1.58 -19.35 -0.83
CA GLY A 84 -2.19 -20.67 -0.76
C GLY A 84 -3.34 -20.74 0.24
N PRO A 85 -3.91 -21.93 0.47
CA PRO A 85 -5.04 -22.12 1.37
C PRO A 85 -4.69 -21.78 2.82
N LYS A 86 -5.56 -20.99 3.47
CA LYS A 86 -5.39 -20.61 4.89
C LYS A 86 -5.55 -21.81 5.82
N ALA A 87 -6.47 -22.73 5.50
CA ALA A 87 -6.73 -23.94 6.29
C ALA A 87 -5.51 -24.86 6.41
N GLU A 88 -4.65 -24.87 5.40
CA GLU A 88 -3.41 -25.66 5.37
C GLU A 88 -2.18 -24.87 5.89
N GLY A 89 -2.37 -23.63 6.37
CA GLY A 89 -1.27 -22.76 6.80
C GLY A 89 -0.45 -22.16 5.65
N LYS A 90 -0.67 -22.55 4.40
CA LYS A 90 0.11 -22.16 3.21
C LYS A 90 -0.16 -20.74 2.69
N HIS A 91 -1.07 -20.00 3.31
CA HIS A 91 -1.42 -18.64 2.89
C HIS A 91 -0.28 -17.63 3.02
N ARG A 92 0.69 -17.88 3.90
CA ARG A 92 1.80 -17.00 4.26
C ARG A 92 3.13 -17.66 3.92
N ILE A 93 4.08 -16.88 3.42
CA ILE A 93 5.41 -17.38 3.02
C ILE A 93 6.57 -16.70 3.75
N VAL A 94 6.32 -15.60 4.47
CA VAL A 94 7.38 -14.94 5.26
C VAL A 94 7.84 -15.85 6.39
N GLN A 95 9.16 -15.91 6.56
CA GLN A 95 9.82 -16.61 7.66
C GLN A 95 10.72 -15.61 8.41
N PRO A 96 10.89 -15.77 9.73
CA PRO A 96 11.83 -14.97 10.50
C PRO A 96 13.23 -15.06 9.90
N LEU A 97 13.92 -13.93 9.80
CA LEU A 97 15.36 -13.95 9.50
C LEU A 97 16.13 -14.57 10.67
N ALA A 98 17.19 -15.32 10.35
CA ALA A 98 18.07 -15.92 11.35
C ALA A 98 18.78 -14.86 12.20
N GLU A 99 19.20 -13.76 11.56
CA GLU A 99 19.82 -12.62 12.21
C GLU A 99 19.28 -11.32 11.58
N VAL A 100 19.03 -10.32 12.43
CA VAL A 100 18.61 -8.99 11.98
C VAL A 100 19.72 -8.00 12.26
N PRO A 101 20.29 -7.34 11.24
CA PRO A 101 21.34 -6.37 11.44
C PRO A 101 20.91 -5.25 12.40
N PRO A 102 21.76 -4.81 13.35
CA PRO A 102 21.38 -3.82 14.36
C PRO A 102 20.81 -2.52 13.77
N HIS A 103 21.42 -2.03 12.69
CA HIS A 103 20.97 -0.82 11.99
C HIS A 103 19.57 -0.96 11.36
N LEU A 104 19.17 -2.18 10.94
CA LEU A 104 17.84 -2.45 10.41
C LEU A 104 16.82 -2.50 11.55
N SER A 105 17.16 -3.19 12.64
CA SER A 105 16.32 -3.29 13.85
C SER A 105 16.01 -1.91 14.43
N GLU A 106 17.03 -1.06 14.58
CA GLU A 106 16.88 0.31 15.06
C GLU A 106 15.97 1.12 14.13
N ALA A 107 16.26 1.12 12.82
CA ALA A 107 15.45 1.84 11.84
C ALA A 107 13.98 1.37 11.79
N MET A 108 13.71 0.10 12.08
CA MET A 108 12.34 -0.42 12.20
C MET A 108 11.65 0.12 13.45
N ARG A 109 12.33 0.09 14.61
CA ARG A 109 11.80 0.53 15.91
C ARG A 109 11.45 2.01 15.92
N GLU A 110 12.30 2.85 15.33
CA GLU A 110 12.07 4.30 15.20
C GLU A 110 10.83 4.66 14.37
N ARG A 111 10.39 3.75 13.49
CA ARG A 111 9.30 4.00 12.54
C ARG A 111 8.03 3.22 12.85
N LEU A 112 7.95 2.67 14.06
CA LEU A 112 6.73 2.04 14.53
C LEU A 112 5.65 3.10 14.76
N VAL A 113 4.44 2.76 14.36
CA VAL A 113 3.23 3.51 14.68
C VAL A 113 2.39 2.59 15.54
N GLU A 114 2.14 2.99 16.80
CA GLU A 114 1.38 2.17 17.77
C GLU A 114 1.99 0.77 17.94
N GLY A 115 3.32 0.69 17.99
CA GLY A 115 4.06 -0.57 18.14
C GLY A 115 4.06 -1.48 16.91
N ARG A 116 3.53 -1.02 15.77
CA ARG A 116 3.43 -1.79 14.52
C ARG A 116 4.15 -1.10 13.38
N LEU A 117 4.59 -1.87 12.38
CA LEU A 117 5.30 -1.33 11.23
C LEU A 117 4.34 -1.16 10.03
N PRO A 118 4.04 0.07 9.56
CA PRO A 118 3.17 0.25 8.41
C PRO A 118 3.75 -0.37 7.12
N CYS A 119 2.91 -0.92 6.24
CA CYS A 119 3.33 -1.56 4.99
C CYS A 119 4.19 -0.62 4.11
N ALA A 120 3.78 0.65 3.98
CA ALA A 120 4.54 1.67 3.24
C ALA A 120 5.93 1.91 3.85
N VAL A 121 6.03 1.88 5.18
CA VAL A 121 7.29 2.04 5.90
C VAL A 121 8.19 0.83 5.64
N ALA A 122 7.68 -0.40 5.72
CA ALA A 122 8.44 -1.61 5.40
C ALA A 122 9.01 -1.55 3.97
N TRP A 123 8.23 -1.07 2.99
CA TRP A 123 8.72 -0.88 1.63
C TRP A 123 9.80 0.19 1.52
N SER A 124 9.71 1.26 2.32
CA SER A 124 10.74 2.30 2.35
C SER A 124 12.05 1.78 2.93
N LEU A 125 11.99 0.95 3.97
CA LEU A 125 13.15 0.30 4.58
C LEU A 125 13.80 -0.68 3.59
N ALA A 126 12.99 -1.48 2.88
CA ALA A 126 13.48 -2.40 1.86
C ALA A 126 14.33 -1.65 0.81
N ARG A 127 13.81 -0.53 0.30
CA ARG A 127 14.56 0.32 -0.63
C ARG A 127 15.81 0.94 -0.01
N ARG A 128 15.72 1.46 1.22
CA ARG A 128 16.84 2.12 1.92
C ARG A 128 18.02 1.18 2.15
N PHE A 129 17.74 -0.06 2.53
CA PHE A 129 18.76 -1.05 2.90
C PHE A 129 19.11 -2.01 1.75
N GLY A 130 18.55 -1.81 0.56
CA GLY A 130 18.81 -2.69 -0.60
C GLY A 130 18.26 -4.10 -0.43
N LEU A 131 17.27 -4.29 0.45
CA LEU A 131 16.65 -5.58 0.76
C LEU A 131 15.39 -5.78 -0.07
N THR A 132 15.00 -7.03 -0.27
CA THR A 132 13.67 -7.37 -0.75
C THR A 132 12.62 -7.03 0.31
N ARG A 133 11.39 -6.83 -0.14
CA ARG A 133 10.25 -6.60 0.76
C ARG A 133 9.99 -7.80 1.67
N LEU A 134 10.25 -9.02 1.18
CA LEU A 134 10.12 -10.26 1.93
C LEU A 134 11.19 -10.38 3.04
N GLU A 135 12.41 -9.92 2.80
CA GLU A 135 13.45 -9.88 3.84
C GLU A 135 13.10 -8.89 4.95
N VAL A 136 12.58 -7.71 4.63
CA VAL A 136 12.16 -6.73 5.66
C VAL A 136 10.99 -7.26 6.49
N SER A 137 10.04 -7.98 5.90
CA SER A 137 9.00 -8.64 6.70
C SER A 137 9.56 -9.78 7.53
N GLY A 138 10.53 -10.55 7.02
CA GLY A 138 11.24 -11.56 7.81
C GLY A 138 12.01 -10.97 8.99
N ALA A 139 12.62 -9.80 8.82
CA ALA A 139 13.21 -9.04 9.93
C ALA A 139 12.16 -8.62 10.96
N ALA A 140 11.00 -8.17 10.51
CA ALA A 140 9.90 -7.78 11.40
C ALA A 140 9.44 -8.97 12.24
N GLU A 141 9.29 -10.14 11.61
CA GLU A 141 8.92 -11.39 12.27
C GLU A 141 9.95 -11.82 13.32
N ALA A 142 11.24 -11.78 12.99
CA ALA A 142 12.31 -12.12 13.92
C ALA A 142 12.35 -11.19 15.15
N LEU A 143 11.94 -9.92 14.97
CA LEU A 143 11.84 -8.94 16.06
C LEU A 143 10.49 -8.95 16.80
N GLY A 144 9.54 -9.80 16.42
CA GLY A 144 8.19 -9.82 16.97
C GLY A 144 7.34 -8.59 16.61
N ILE A 145 7.72 -7.85 15.56
CA ILE A 145 7.05 -6.64 15.10
C ILE A 145 5.97 -7.00 14.08
N ARG A 146 4.72 -6.63 14.36
CA ARG A 146 3.60 -6.85 13.41
C ARG A 146 3.57 -5.77 12.33
N ILE A 147 3.39 -6.19 11.08
CA ILE A 147 3.08 -5.28 9.98
C ILE A 147 1.62 -4.80 10.10
N SER A 148 1.35 -3.54 9.74
CA SER A 148 0.02 -2.92 9.77
C SER A 148 -0.22 -1.99 8.58
N ARG A 149 -1.42 -1.40 8.49
CA ARG A 149 -1.78 -0.33 7.54
C ARG A 149 -1.39 -0.72 6.12
N CYS A 150 -1.97 -1.82 5.64
CA CYS A 150 -1.79 -2.26 4.27
C CYS A 150 -2.15 -1.10 3.32
N GLN A 151 -1.27 -0.79 2.37
CA GLN A 151 -1.49 0.28 1.41
C GLN A 151 -2.69 0.03 0.48
N LEU A 152 -3.12 -1.23 0.35
CA LEU A 152 -4.32 -1.66 -0.39
C LEU A 152 -5.54 -1.89 0.55
N GLY A 153 -5.43 -1.61 1.85
CA GLY A 153 -6.56 -1.72 2.78
C GLY A 153 -6.87 -3.12 3.33
N CYS A 154 -6.05 -4.14 3.06
CA CYS A 154 -6.34 -5.52 3.48
C CYS A 154 -6.32 -5.76 5.01
N PHE A 155 -5.61 -4.91 5.78
CA PHE A 155 -5.49 -4.94 7.25
C PHE A 155 -4.84 -3.65 7.77
#